data_AF-A0A0E9N338-F1
#
_entry.id   AF-A0A0E9N338-F1
#
_cell.length_a   1.000
_cell.length_b   1.000
_cell.length_c   1.000
_cell.angle_alpha   90.00
_cell.angle_beta   90.00
_cell.angle_gamma   90.00
#
_symmetry.space_group_name_H-M   'P 1'
#
loop_
_entity.id
_entity.type
_entity.pdbx_description
1 polymer ?
#
loop_
_entity_poly.entity_id
_entity_poly.type
_entity_poly.pdbx_seq_one_letter_code
_entity_poly.pdbx_strand_id
1 'polypeptide(L)'
;MRKITLGEFLKQRREAAGLTLRQIEEGAGVSNPYLSQLENGKIKRPSVNILYKVCSFLGIDFDEVLFYAGLIDEHPAFSDTQNITAEEQQQLLEYLEFLRSKKNTIKP
;
A
#
# COMPACT_ATOMS: atom_id res chain seq x y z
N MET A 1 9.29 -7.73 12.68
CA MET A 1 8.17 -6.86 12.26
C MET A 1 7.20 -7.68 11.42
N ARG A 2 5.90 -7.61 11.68
CA ARG A 2 4.89 -8.33 10.88
C ARG A 2 4.79 -7.66 9.51
N LYS A 3 5.01 -8.41 8.42
CA LYS A 3 4.79 -7.92 7.05
C LYS A 3 3.28 -7.67 6.86
N ILE A 4 2.90 -6.47 6.43
CA ILE A 4 1.51 -6.16 6.08
C ILE A 4 1.10 -7.05 4.91
N THR A 5 -0.06 -7.70 5.03
CA THR A 5 -0.65 -8.51 3.95
C THR A 5 -1.41 -7.64 2.96
N LEU A 6 -1.63 -8.14 1.73
CA LEU A 6 -2.48 -7.50 0.74
C LEU A 6 -3.87 -7.11 1.27
N GLY A 7 -4.53 -8.01 2.01
CA GLY A 7 -5.84 -7.74 2.59
C GLY A 7 -5.82 -6.59 3.60
N GLU A 8 -4.84 -6.60 4.51
CA GLU A 8 -4.63 -5.53 5.48
C GLU A 8 -4.31 -4.19 4.77
N PHE A 9 -3.51 -4.21 3.70
CA PHE A 9 -3.19 -3.02 2.90
C PHE A 9 -4.45 -2.44 2.24
N LEU A 10 -5.21 -3.25 1.50
CA LEU A 10 -6.43 -2.80 0.82
C LEU A 10 -7.47 -2.25 1.82
N LYS A 11 -7.61 -2.91 2.97
CA LYS A 11 -8.47 -2.45 4.06
C LYS A 11 -8.07 -1.07 4.57
N GLN A 12 -6.78 -0.86 4.84
CA GLN A 12 -6.28 0.44 5.31
C GLN A 12 -6.54 1.55 4.29
N ARG A 13 -6.32 1.27 2.99
CA ARG A 13 -6.55 2.25 1.92
C ARG A 13 -8.04 2.58 1.77
N ARG A 14 -8.93 1.58 1.85
CA ARG A 14 -10.38 1.79 1.87
C ARG A 14 -10.81 2.66 3.06
N GLU A 15 -10.34 2.33 4.27
CA GLU A 15 -10.72 3.03 5.49
C GLU A 15 -10.19 4.47 5.50
N ALA A 16 -8.97 4.70 5.00
CA ALA A 16 -8.42 6.04 4.81
C ALA A 16 -9.23 6.89 3.82
N ALA A 17 -9.84 6.27 2.81
CA ALA A 17 -10.74 6.93 1.87
C ALA A 17 -12.18 7.12 2.42
N GLY A 18 -12.48 6.64 3.63
CA GLY A 18 -13.82 6.72 4.22
C GLY A 18 -14.87 5.87 3.48
N LEU A 19 -14.42 4.86 2.72
CA LEU A 19 -15.29 4.04 1.88
C LEU A 19 -15.78 2.78 2.60
N THR A 20 -17.05 2.45 2.38
CA THR A 20 -17.63 1.16 2.76
C THR A 20 -17.36 0.10 1.70
N LEU A 21 -17.41 -1.18 2.07
CA LEU A 21 -17.31 -2.28 1.10
C LEU A 21 -18.40 -2.23 0.03
N ARG A 22 -19.58 -1.73 0.36
CA ARG A 22 -20.70 -1.57 -0.57
C ARG A 22 -20.41 -0.51 -1.64
N GLN A 23 -19.77 0.59 -1.25
CA GLN A 23 -19.36 1.62 -2.21
C GLN A 23 -18.28 1.10 -3.18
N ILE A 24 -17.35 0.27 -2.70
CA ILE A 24 -16.40 -0.41 -3.60
C ILE A 24 -17.12 -1.38 -4.53
N GLU A 25 -18.09 -2.14 -4.03
CA GLU A 25 -18.87 -3.04 -4.88
C GLU A 25 -19.58 -2.31 -6.02
N GLU A 26 -20.25 -1.21 -5.70
CA GLU A 26 -20.96 -0.37 -6.67
C GLU A 26 -20.01 0.27 -7.69
N GLY A 27 -18.79 0.65 -7.28
CA GLY A 27 -17.82 1.34 -8.15
C GLY A 27 -16.85 0.43 -8.92
N ALA A 28 -16.37 -0.65 -8.30
CA ALA A 28 -15.40 -1.57 -8.89
C ALA A 28 -16.06 -2.82 -9.52
N GLY A 29 -17.35 -3.07 -9.24
CA GLY A 29 -18.07 -4.25 -9.71
C GLY A 29 -17.53 -5.56 -9.11
N VAL A 30 -16.99 -5.49 -7.88
CA VAL A 30 -16.49 -6.65 -7.13
C VAL A 30 -17.38 -6.85 -5.92
N SER A 31 -17.93 -8.05 -5.76
CA SER A 31 -18.97 -8.26 -4.74
C SER A 31 -18.46 -8.02 -3.32
N ASN A 32 -19.30 -7.43 -2.48
CA ASN A 32 -18.96 -7.14 -1.09
C ASN A 32 -18.51 -8.39 -0.29
N PRO A 33 -19.15 -9.58 -0.44
CA PRO A 33 -18.63 -10.80 0.17
C PRO A 33 -17.20 -11.14 -0.26
N TYR A 34 -16.85 -10.94 -1.54
CA TYR A 34 -15.49 -11.18 -2.04
C TYR A 34 -14.50 -10.16 -1.46
N LEU A 35 -14.86 -8.87 -1.45
CA LEU A 35 -14.03 -7.81 -0.86
C LEU A 35 -13.77 -8.06 0.63
N SER A 36 -14.78 -8.48 1.38
CA SER A 36 -14.63 -8.85 2.78
C SER A 36 -13.67 -10.04 2.95
N GLN A 37 -13.79 -11.08 2.12
CA GLN A 37 -12.86 -12.21 2.15
C GLN A 37 -11.43 -11.80 1.79
N LEU A 38 -11.27 -10.87 0.84
CA LEU A 38 -9.99 -10.32 0.40
C LEU A 38 -9.32 -9.53 1.53
N GLU A 39 -10.01 -8.55 2.11
CA GLU A 39 -9.48 -7.70 3.19
C GLU A 39 -9.12 -8.50 4.45
N ASN A 40 -9.83 -9.59 4.71
CA ASN A 40 -9.55 -10.47 5.85
C ASN A 40 -8.55 -11.61 5.52
N GLY A 41 -7.91 -11.57 4.35
CA GLY A 41 -6.84 -12.50 3.98
C GLY A 41 -7.29 -13.96 3.77
N LYS A 42 -8.59 -14.19 3.56
CA LYS A 42 -9.16 -15.51 3.20
C LYS A 42 -8.84 -15.86 1.74
N ILE A 43 -8.70 -14.86 0.89
CA ILE A 43 -8.28 -15.03 -0.50
C ILE A 43 -6.76 -14.92 -0.58
N LYS A 44 -6.09 -16.04 -0.86
CA LYS A 44 -4.62 -16.08 -0.94
C LYS A 44 -4.06 -15.65 -2.29
N ARG A 45 -4.82 -15.85 -3.37
CA ARG A 45 -4.41 -15.58 -4.75
C ARG A 45 -5.57 -14.92 -5.51
N PRO A 46 -5.87 -13.64 -5.24
CA PRO A 46 -6.85 -12.90 -6.02
C PRO A 46 -6.36 -12.73 -7.47
N SER A 47 -7.27 -12.67 -8.44
CA SER A 47 -6.89 -12.45 -9.84
C SER A 47 -6.41 -11.01 -10.06
N VAL A 48 -5.43 -10.83 -10.95
CA VAL A 48 -4.88 -9.52 -11.33
C VAL A 48 -5.97 -8.54 -11.79
N ASN A 49 -6.96 -9.02 -12.56
CA ASN A 49 -8.08 -8.19 -13.01
C ASN A 49 -8.93 -7.65 -11.84
N ILE A 50 -9.18 -8.47 -10.82
CA ILE A 50 -9.92 -8.02 -9.62
C ILE A 50 -9.10 -7.00 -8.85
N LEU A 51 -7.79 -7.22 -8.70
CA LEU A 51 -6.90 -6.26 -8.05
C LEU A 51 -6.90 -4.92 -8.80
N TYR A 52 -6.84 -4.96 -10.12
CA TYR A 52 -6.87 -3.76 -10.97
C TYR A 52 -8.18 -2.98 -10.79
N LYS A 53 -9.34 -3.65 -10.77
CA LYS A 53 -10.63 -2.99 -10.56
C LYS A 53 -10.71 -2.29 -9.21
N VAL A 54 -10.30 -3.00 -8.14
CA VAL A 54 -10.33 -2.46 -6.78
C VAL A 54 -9.35 -1.30 -6.62
N CYS A 55 -8.11 -1.44 -7.11
CA CYS A 55 -7.10 -0.38 -7.01
C CYS A 55 -7.49 0.86 -7.82
N SER A 56 -8.05 0.67 -9.02
CA SER A 56 -8.49 1.76 -9.90
C SER A 56 -9.60 2.56 -9.25
N PHE A 57 -10.57 1.88 -8.61
CA PHE A 57 -11.63 2.57 -7.88
C PHE A 57 -11.12 3.28 -6.62
N LEU A 58 -10.18 2.68 -5.90
CA LEU A 58 -9.59 3.29 -4.70
C LEU A 58 -8.56 4.38 -4.99
N GLY A 59 -8.17 4.60 -6.25
CA GLY A 59 -7.13 5.56 -6.63
C GLY A 59 -5.76 5.20 -6.05
N ILE A 60 -5.43 3.91 -5.99
CA ILE A 60 -4.14 3.41 -5.49
C ILE A 60 -3.29 2.99 -6.67
N ASP A 61 -1.99 3.22 -6.57
CA ASP A 61 -1.01 2.70 -7.52
C ASP A 61 -1.12 1.17 -7.62
N PHE A 62 -1.19 0.67 -8.84
CA PHE A 62 -1.31 -0.75 -9.09
C PHE A 62 -0.03 -1.49 -8.70
N ASP A 63 1.13 -0.88 -8.85
CA ASP A 63 2.41 -1.51 -8.52
C ASP A 63 2.53 -1.76 -7.00
N GLU A 64 2.00 -0.86 -6.16
CA GLU A 64 1.90 -1.10 -4.72
C GLU A 64 1.06 -2.34 -4.42
N VAL A 65 -0.08 -2.48 -5.10
CA VAL A 65 -0.97 -3.64 -4.93
C VAL A 65 -0.29 -4.94 -5.37
N LEU A 66 0.47 -4.90 -6.48
CA LEU A 66 1.25 -6.05 -6.95
C LEU A 66 2.34 -6.45 -5.96
N PHE A 67 3.03 -5.48 -5.33
CA PHE A 67 4.04 -5.73 -4.30
C PHE A 67 3.43 -6.45 -3.10
N TYR A 68 2.32 -5.94 -2.56
CA TYR A 68 1.64 -6.58 -1.44
C TYR A 68 1.00 -7.93 -1.79
N ALA A 69 0.65 -8.14 -3.07
CA ALA A 69 0.22 -9.43 -3.58
C ALA A 69 1.38 -10.44 -3.74
N GLY A 70 2.63 -9.99 -3.61
CA GLY A 70 3.84 -10.81 -3.80
C GLY A 70 4.09 -11.15 -5.28
N LEU A 71 3.62 -10.31 -6.20
CA LEU A 71 3.83 -10.45 -7.64
C LEU A 71 5.06 -9.69 -8.13
N ILE A 72 5.54 -8.72 -7.34
CA ILE A 72 6.81 -8.03 -7.54
C ILE A 72 7.58 -7.97 -6.22
N ASP A 73 8.91 -7.98 -6.31
CA ASP A 73 9.80 -8.04 -5.15
C ASP A 73 10.21 -6.66 -4.62
N GLU A 74 10.16 -5.64 -5.49
CA GLU A 74 10.53 -4.26 -5.16
C GLU A 74 9.26 -3.43 -4.90
N HIS A 75 9.28 -2.64 -3.84
CA HIS A 75 8.19 -1.72 -3.56
C HIS A 75 8.40 -0.43 -4.38
N PRO A 76 7.38 0.09 -5.08
CA PRO A 76 7.52 1.19 -6.05
C PRO A 76 8.09 2.47 -5.44
N ALA A 77 7.79 2.79 -4.19
CA ALA A 77 8.43 3.91 -3.49
C ALA A 77 9.97 3.85 -3.44
N PHE A 78 10.59 2.68 -3.64
CA PHE A 78 12.04 2.50 -3.68
C PHE A 78 12.61 2.31 -5.08
N SER A 79 11.78 2.06 -6.10
CA SER A 79 12.29 1.87 -7.47
C SER A 79 12.93 3.15 -8.01
N ASP A 80 12.35 4.31 -7.71
CA ASP A 80 12.91 5.61 -8.13
C ASP A 80 14.17 5.99 -7.33
N THR A 81 14.30 5.52 -6.08
CA THR A 81 15.50 5.75 -5.26
C THR A 81 16.71 4.93 -5.68
N GLN A 82 16.60 4.03 -6.66
CA GLN A 82 17.78 3.39 -7.23
C GLN A 82 18.51 4.28 -8.25
N ASN A 83 17.90 5.39 -8.68
CA ASN A 83 18.46 6.35 -9.64
C ASN A 83 18.84 7.71 -9.01
N ILE A 84 19.16 7.74 -7.72
CA ILE A 84 19.63 8.97 -7.04
C ILE A 84 21.16 9.01 -7.01
N THR A 85 21.73 10.19 -7.20
CA THR A 85 23.19 10.36 -7.15
C THR A 85 23.73 10.18 -5.74
N ALA A 86 25.04 9.97 -5.60
CA ALA A 86 25.69 9.86 -4.30
C ALA A 86 25.47 11.13 -3.42
N GLU A 87 25.41 12.30 -4.05
CA GLU A 87 25.11 13.56 -3.37
C GLU A 87 23.68 13.60 -2.83
N GLU A 88 22.69 13.17 -3.63
CA GLU A 88 21.28 13.11 -3.22
C GLU A 88 21.07 12.09 -2.08
N GLN A 89 21.78 10.96 -2.12
CA GLN A 89 21.79 9.98 -1.03
C GLN A 89 22.30 10.59 0.28
N GLN A 90 23.41 11.34 0.21
CA GLN A 90 23.99 11.99 1.39
C GLN A 90 23.02 13.02 2.01
N GLN A 91 22.36 13.81 1.17
CA GLN A 91 21.36 14.79 1.62
C GLN A 91 20.15 14.11 2.27
N LEU A 92 19.68 13.00 1.70
CA LEU A 92 18.57 12.23 2.26
C LEU A 92 18.94 11.64 3.63
N LEU A 93 20.16 11.12 3.80
CA LEU A 93 20.64 10.59 5.07
C LEU A 93 20.67 11.66 6.15
N GLU A 94 21.24 12.83 5.85
CA GLU A 94 21.29 13.96 6.77
C GLU A 94 19.88 14.41 7.17
N TYR A 95 18.95 14.49 6.21
CA TYR A 95 17.56 14.84 6.47
C TYR A 95 16.85 13.81 7.37
N LEU A 96 17.06 12.52 7.15
CA LEU A 96 16.47 11.46 7.98
C LEU A 96 17.02 11.47 9.41
N GLU A 97 18.32 11.72 9.58
CA GLU A 97 18.94 11.90 10.90
C GLU A 97 18.34 13.09 11.65
N PHE A 98 18.14 14.21 10.94
CA PHE A 98 17.46 15.38 11.48
C PHE A 98 16.01 15.07 11.91
N LEU A 99 15.23 14.35 11.09
CA LEU A 99 13.86 13.98 11.48
C LEU A 99 13.84 13.04 12.68
N ARG A 100 14.78 12.08 12.76
CA ARG A 100 14.91 11.15 13.89
C ARG A 100 15.27 11.88 15.18
N SER A 101 16.17 12.87 15.12
CA SER A 101 16.53 13.68 16.28
C SER A 101 15.34 14.52 16.78
N LYS A 102 14.55 15.12 15.88
CA LYS A 102 13.30 15.83 16.23
C LYS A 102 12.21 14.93 16.79
N LYS A 103 12.10 13.68 16.36
CA LYS A 103 11.09 12.75 16.87
C LYS A 103 11.44 12.21 18.27
N ASN A 104 12.73 12.24 18.64
CA ASN A 104 13.22 11.79 19.94
C ASN A 104 13.17 12.87 21.04
N THR A 105 12.77 14.11 20.72
CA THR A 105 12.57 15.20 21.69
C THR A 105 11.13 15.28 22.23
N ILE A 106 10.23 14.41 21.76
CA ILE A 106 8.87 14.29 22.28
C ILE A 106 8.76 12.93 22.98
N LYS A 107 9.32 12.84 24.19
CA LYS A 107 8.96 11.83 25.16
C LYS A 107 8.32 12.56 26.35
N PRO A 108 7.07 12.25 26.75
CA PRO A 108 6.54 12.74 28.02
C PRO A 108 7.31 12.16 29.20
#